data_AF-A0A3C0QIP5-F1
#
_entry.id   AF-A0A3C0QIP5-F1
#
_cell.length_a   1.000
_cell.length_b   1.000
_cell.length_c   1.000
_cell.angle_alpha   90.00
_cell.angle_beta   90.00
_cell.angle_gamma   90.00
#
_symmetry.space_group_name_H-M   'P 1'
#
loop_
_entity.id
_entity.type
_entity.pdbx_description
1 polymer ?
#
loop_
_entity_poly.entity_id
_entity_poly.type
_entity_poly.pdbx_seq_one_letter_code
_entity_poly.pdbx_strand_id
1 'polypeptide(L)' 'MAGKSVIINYSLCDFEECSDGICIAKSSCEKKVLKQEGPFEPPFIDSGLCSGCNKCIPACPSKAIEKAK' A
#
# COMPACT_ATOMS: atom_id res chain seq x y z
N MET A 1 -8.27 20.75 -1.32
CA MET A 1 -7.02 20.00 -1.02
C MET A 1 -6.85 18.92 -2.08
N ALA A 2 -5.84 19.02 -2.95
CA ALA A 2 -5.65 18.03 -4.02
C ALA A 2 -5.22 16.69 -3.44
N GLY A 3 -6.08 15.69 -3.57
CA GLY A 3 -5.87 14.31 -3.11
C GLY A 3 -4.71 13.68 -3.87
N LYS A 4 -3.52 13.73 -3.28
CA LYS A 4 -2.38 12.94 -3.72
C LYS A 4 -2.59 11.56 -3.11
N SER A 5 -3.17 10.63 -3.86
CA SER A 5 -3.24 9.23 -3.46
C SER A 5 -1.99 8.49 -3.93
N VAL A 6 -1.90 7.21 -3.60
CA VAL A 6 -0.92 6.30 -4.16
C VAL A 6 -1.67 5.21 -4.91
N ILE A 7 -1.02 4.64 -5.92
CA ILE A 7 -1.50 3.52 -6.70
C ILE A 7 -0.68 2.28 -6.34
N ILE A 8 -1.32 1.12 -6.43
CA ILE A 8 -0.69 -0.18 -6.17
C ILE A 8 -0.65 -0.92 -7.51
N ASN A 9 0.54 -1.29 -7.93
CA ASN A 9 0.76 -2.13 -9.10
C ASN A 9 0.74 -3.60 -8.67
N TYR A 10 -0.42 -4.22 -8.81
CA TYR A 10 -0.61 -5.63 -8.41
C TYR A 10 0.30 -6.60 -9.16
N SER A 11 0.76 -6.24 -10.36
CA SER A 11 1.69 -7.08 -11.14
C SER A 11 3.09 -7.14 -10.55
N LEU A 12 3.47 -6.16 -9.70
CA LEU A 12 4.74 -6.11 -8.98
C LEU A 12 4.60 -6.56 -7.53
N CYS A 13 3.37 -6.79 -7.06
CA CYS A 13 3.13 -7.13 -5.67
C CYS A 13 3.46 -8.60 -5.45
N ASP A 14 4.58 -8.86 -4.79
CA ASP A 14 4.98 -10.20 -4.42
C ASP A 14 4.65 -10.46 -2.94
N PHE A 15 3.74 -11.41 -2.69
CA PHE A 15 3.27 -11.73 -1.34
C PHE A 15 4.29 -12.55 -0.55
N GLU A 16 5.23 -13.23 -1.23
CA GLU A 16 6.25 -14.06 -0.59
C GLU A 16 7.28 -13.19 0.15
N GLU A 17 7.53 -11.98 -0.35
CA GLU A 17 8.39 -11.00 0.32
C GLU A 17 7.73 -10.31 1.54
N CYS A 18 6.42 -10.49 1.72
CA CYS A 18 5.69 -9.90 2.83
C CYS A 18 5.63 -10.87 4.02
N SER A 19 6.01 -10.40 5.23
CA SER A 19 5.96 -11.23 6.45
C SER A 19 4.55 -11.79 6.69
N ASP A 20 4.43 -13.13 6.62
CA ASP A 20 3.19 -13.89 6.84
C ASP A 20 2.06 -13.58 5.85
N GLY A 21 2.40 -13.09 4.65
CA GLY A 21 1.41 -12.66 3.65
C GLY A 21 0.69 -11.36 4.02
N ILE A 22 1.14 -10.65 5.06
CA ILE A 22 0.58 -9.36 5.48
C ILE A 22 1.41 -8.24 4.87
N CYS A 23 0.75 -7.29 4.21
CA CYS A 23 1.42 -6.17 3.58
C CYS A 23 2.17 -5.30 4.62
N ILE A 24 3.50 -5.18 4.49
CA ILE A 24 4.33 -4.34 5.39
C ILE A 24 3.93 -2.87 5.28
N ALA A 25 3.55 -2.42 4.07
CA ALA A 25 3.10 -1.05 3.84
C ALA A 25 1.80 -0.71 4.59
N LYS A 26 0.97 -1.72 4.91
CA LYS A 26 -0.21 -1.57 5.78
C LYS A 26 0.19 -1.14 7.17
N SER A 27 1.20 -1.78 7.75
CA SER A 27 1.72 -1.47 9.08
C SER A 27 2.31 -0.07 9.17
N SER A 28 2.90 0.42 8.07
CA SER A 28 3.39 1.80 7.97
C SER A 28 2.29 2.85 7.76
N CYS A 29 1.05 2.43 7.46
CA CYS A 29 -0.06 3.35 7.22
C CYS A 29 -0.76 3.73 8.53
N GLU A 30 -0.32 4.82 9.16
CA GLU A 30 -0.91 5.34 10.41
C GLU A 30 -2.41 5.65 10.29
N LYS A 31 -2.85 6.08 9.10
CA LYS A 31 -4.26 6.40 8.84
C LYS A 31 -5.12 5.17 8.56
N LYS A 32 -4.53 3.97 8.46
CA LYS A 32 -5.25 2.72 8.16
C LYS A 32 -6.10 2.79 6.88
N VAL A 33 -5.64 3.59 5.92
CA VAL A 33 -6.27 3.79 4.61
C VAL A 33 -5.95 2.64 3.67
N LEU A 34 -4.74 2.07 3.81
CA LEU A 34 -4.34 0.86 3.14
C LEU A 34 -4.94 -0.32 3.92
N LYS A 35 -5.88 -1.01 3.28
CA LYS A 35 -6.58 -2.16 3.83
C LYS A 35 -6.18 -3.42 3.06
N GLN A 36 -6.25 -4.54 3.74
CA GLN A 36 -5.96 -5.86 3.18
C GLN A 36 -6.97 -6.80 3.82
N GLU A 37 -7.74 -7.51 3.00
CA GLU A 37 -8.86 -8.37 3.45
C GLU A 37 -8.34 -9.59 4.21
N GLY A 38 -7.29 -10.23 3.70
CA GLY A 38 -6.63 -11.37 4.34
C GLY A 38 -5.14 -11.46 4.05
N PRO A 39 -4.44 -12.40 4.69
CA PRO A 39 -3.05 -12.74 4.34
C PRO A 39 -3.01 -13.29 2.91
N PHE A 40 -1.93 -12.97 2.18
CA PHE A 40 -1.73 -13.29 0.76
C PHE A 40 -2.70 -12.62 -0.21
N GLU A 41 -3.52 -11.68 0.26
CA GLU A 41 -4.38 -10.89 -0.62
C GLU A 41 -3.78 -9.52 -0.94
N PRO A 42 -4.01 -9.00 -2.15
CA PRO A 42 -3.54 -7.67 -2.52
C PRO A 42 -4.16 -6.60 -1.62
N PRO A 43 -3.34 -5.69 -1.05
CA PRO A 43 -3.87 -4.54 -0.34
C PRO A 43 -4.55 -3.58 -1.32
N PHE A 44 -5.59 -2.89 -0.86
CA PHE A 44 -6.23 -1.80 -1.58
C PHE A 44 -6.15 -0.51 -0.76
N ILE A 45 -6.21 0.63 -1.46
CA ILE A 45 -6.12 1.95 -0.84
C ILE A 45 -7.38 2.75 -1.12
N ASP A 46 -7.92 3.31 -0.04
CA ASP A 46 -9.03 4.26 -0.14
C ASP A 46 -8.48 5.66 -0.51
N SER A 47 -8.47 5.96 -1.80
CA SER A 47 -7.91 7.22 -2.33
C SER A 47 -8.62 8.47 -1.81
N GLY A 48 -9.88 8.36 -1.36
CA GLY A 48 -10.63 9.46 -0.74
C GLY A 48 -10.11 9.84 0.65
N LEU A 49 -9.53 8.89 1.39
CA LEU A 49 -8.95 9.11 2.72
C LEU A 49 -7.42 9.24 2.70
N CYS A 50 -6.79 8.83 1.59
CA CYS A 50 -5.34 8.89 1.44
C CYS A 50 -4.85 10.33 1.39
N SER A 51 -3.90 10.65 2.26
CA SER A 51 -3.30 11.99 2.33
C SER A 51 -1.99 12.13 1.56
N GLY A 52 -1.55 11.07 0.87
CA GLY A 52 -0.33 11.12 0.05
C GLY A 52 0.97 11.28 0.83
N CYS A 53 1.02 10.73 2.05
CA CYS A 53 2.21 10.80 2.89
C CYS A 53 3.39 9.98 2.34
N ASN A 54 3.13 9.09 1.36
CA ASN A 54 4.13 8.28 0.66
C ASN A 54 4.99 7.37 1.57
N LYS A 55 4.58 7.15 2.83
CA LYS A 55 5.29 6.26 3.77
C LYS A 55 5.22 4.79 3.38
N CYS A 56 4.16 4.40 2.67
CA CYS A 56 3.98 3.04 2.14
C CYS A 56 4.97 2.69 1.00
N ILE A 57 5.45 3.68 0.25
CA ILE A 57 6.35 3.48 -0.90
C ILE A 57 7.69 2.85 -0.48
N PRO A 58 8.48 3.45 0.42
CA PRO A 58 9.75 2.85 0.86
C PRO A 58 9.56 1.63 1.76
N ALA A 59 8.36 1.41 2.31
CA ALA A 59 8.05 0.27 3.15
C ALA A 59 7.74 -1.01 2.34
N CYS A 60 7.40 -0.88 1.05
CA CYS A 60 7.10 -2.01 0.20
C CYS A 60 8.40 -2.58 -0.40
N PRO A 61 8.81 -3.83 -0.08
CA PRO A 61 10.05 -4.42 -0.58
C PRO A 61 10.05 -4.56 -2.10
N SER A 62 8.94 -5.04 -2.66
CA SER A 62 8.75 -5.22 -4.11
C SER A 62 8.51 -3.92 -4.87
N LYS A 63 8.51 -2.76 -4.17
CA LYS A 63 8.28 -1.42 -4.75
C LYS A 63 7.02 -1.33 -5.62
N ALA A 64 6.00 -2.10 -5.29
CA ALA A 64 4.74 -2.16 -6.02
C ALA A 64 3.87 -0.90 -5.84
N ILE A 65 4.18 -0.04 -4.87
CA ILE A 65 3.38 1.13 -4.53
C ILE A 65 4.04 2.39 -5.08
N GLU A 66 3.29 3.18 -5.86
CA GLU A 66 3.76 4.40 -6.49
C GLU A 66 2.82 5.58 -6.24
N LYS A 67 3.28 6.80 -6.45
CA LYS A 67 2.43 7.99 -6.29
C LYS A 67 1.41 8.04 -7.43
N ALA A 68 0.14 8.27 -7.10
CA ALA A 68 -0.85 8.61 -8.11
C ALA A 68 -0.44 9.95 -8.73
N LYS A 69 -0.28 9.96 -10.06
CA LYS A 69 0.21 11.12 -10.81
C LYS A 69 -0.93 12.07 -11.16
#